data_AF-A0A4U3AV39-F1
#
_entry.id   AF-A0A4U3AV39-F1
#
_cell.length_a   1.000
_cell.length_b   1.000
_cell.length_c   1.000
_cell.angle_alpha   90.00
_cell.angle_beta   90.00
_cell.angle_gamma   90.00
#
_symmetry.space_group_name_H-M   'P 1'
#
loop_
_entity.id
_entity.type
_entity.pdbx_description
1 polymer ?
#
loop_
_entity_poly.entity_id
_entity_poly.type
_entity_poly.pdbx_seq_one_letter_code
_entity_poly.pdbx_strand_id
1 'polypeptide(L)'
;MQNEGRYETEIVDTKETLPFVLKLIIGTEAKGEYILLNRLCTSTTALVQCIYKVQELKPIRLHYHYESPMNITFIWNKVYEGQKNIKESKYEINEKKQKVLIYEHGKTEFFYPWRCGLYHFEVNIEDRTYYGAFQIVPKNFFDDQFEMIQNYVKSILNELILDRGYYKKTF
;
A
#
# COMPACT_ATOMS: atom_id res chain seq x y z
N MET A 1 -23.65 -9.00 11.62
CA MET A 1 -23.12 -8.22 12.75
C MET A 1 -22.06 -7.28 12.20
N GLN A 2 -22.43 -6.03 11.95
CA GLN A 2 -21.50 -4.99 11.48
C GLN A 2 -20.69 -4.55 12.69
N ASN A 3 -19.35 -4.67 12.62
CA ASN A 3 -18.48 -4.06 13.63
C ASN A 3 -18.76 -2.56 13.63
N GLU A 4 -19.45 -2.07 14.65
CA GLU A 4 -19.46 -0.66 15.03
C GLU A 4 -17.99 -0.33 15.35
N GLY A 5 -17.33 0.23 14.35
CA GLY A 5 -15.88 0.21 14.23
C GLY A 5 -15.24 1.08 15.29
N ARG A 6 -14.46 0.44 16.17
CA ARG A 6 -13.49 1.14 17.01
C ARG A 6 -12.59 1.99 16.11
N TYR A 7 -12.54 3.29 16.35
CA TYR A 7 -11.68 4.22 15.61
C TYR A 7 -10.27 4.16 16.19
N GLU A 8 -9.71 2.96 16.22
CA GLU A 8 -8.46 2.65 16.90
C GLU A 8 -7.49 1.97 15.94
N THR A 9 -6.20 2.24 16.14
CA THR A 9 -5.11 1.61 15.39
C THR A 9 -4.20 0.87 16.36
N GLU A 10 -4.06 -0.44 16.19
CA GLU A 10 -3.13 -1.26 16.96
C GLU A 10 -1.70 -1.09 16.43
N ILE A 11 -0.75 -0.89 17.34
CA ILE A 11 0.68 -0.97 17.06
C ILE A 11 1.12 -2.41 17.36
N VAL A 12 1.29 -3.23 16.31
CA VAL A 12 1.33 -4.69 16.45
C VAL A 12 2.50 -5.23 17.27
N ASP A 13 3.61 -4.50 17.29
CA ASP A 13 4.85 -4.86 17.99
C ASP A 13 4.88 -4.40 19.44
N THR A 14 4.31 -3.23 19.76
CA THR A 14 4.25 -2.72 21.15
C THR A 14 2.93 -3.04 21.86
N LYS A 15 1.90 -3.45 21.13
CA LYS A 15 0.50 -3.61 21.59
C LYS A 15 -0.15 -2.32 22.11
N GLU A 16 0.46 -1.17 21.80
CA GLU A 16 -0.16 0.14 22.01
C GLU A 16 -1.36 0.32 21.07
N THR A 17 -2.32 1.15 21.47
CA THR A 17 -3.48 1.49 20.64
C THR A 17 -3.55 3.01 20.50
N LEU A 18 -3.62 3.47 19.26
CA LEU A 18 -3.78 4.88 18.93
C LEU A 18 -5.28 5.22 18.82
N PRO A 19 -5.73 6.39 19.29
CA PRO A 19 -7.16 6.77 19.37
C PRO A 19 -7.72 7.30 18.04
N PHE A 20 -7.21 6.77 16.92
CA PHE A 20 -7.68 7.09 15.58
C PHE A 20 -7.46 5.92 14.63
N VAL A 21 -8.10 5.99 13.46
CA VAL A 21 -7.85 5.11 12.32
C VAL A 21 -7.87 5.90 11.02
N LEU A 22 -6.90 5.62 10.14
CA LEU A 22 -6.91 6.12 8.77
C LEU A 22 -7.71 5.15 7.89
N LYS A 23 -8.69 5.69 7.17
CA LYS A 23 -9.49 4.97 6.19
C LYS A 23 -9.00 5.32 4.79
N LEU A 24 -8.45 4.33 4.09
CA LEU A 24 -8.10 4.44 2.69
C LEU A 24 -9.34 4.14 1.83
N ILE A 25 -9.78 5.12 1.04
CA ILE A 25 -10.90 4.97 0.10
C ILE A 25 -10.31 4.76 -1.29
N ILE A 26 -10.67 3.65 -1.93
CA ILE A 26 -10.17 3.23 -3.24
C ILE A 26 -11.34 3.26 -4.24
N GLY A 27 -11.25 4.13 -5.24
CA GLY A 27 -12.31 4.37 -6.20
C GLY A 27 -13.04 5.71 -6.01
N THR A 28 -14.23 5.82 -6.58
CA THR A 28 -15.09 7.01 -6.43
C THR A 28 -15.81 6.98 -5.08
N GLU A 29 -16.09 8.13 -4.48
CA GLU A 29 -16.66 8.18 -3.11
C GLU A 29 -17.99 7.43 -2.96
N ALA A 30 -18.81 7.34 -4.02
CA ALA A 30 -20.12 6.70 -4.00
C ALA A 30 -20.09 5.17 -4.13
N LYS A 31 -19.01 4.58 -4.68
CA LYS A 31 -18.89 3.12 -4.94
C LYS A 31 -17.53 2.56 -4.53
N GLY A 32 -16.73 3.34 -3.82
CA GLY A 32 -15.36 2.99 -3.47
C GLY A 32 -15.32 1.93 -2.38
N GLU A 33 -14.43 0.96 -2.55
CA GLU A 33 -14.04 0.08 -1.47
C GLU A 33 -13.20 0.87 -0.47
N TYR A 34 -13.20 0.45 0.79
CA TYR A 34 -12.37 1.07 1.79
C TYR A 34 -11.59 0.05 2.59
N ILE A 35 -10.42 0.47 3.04
CA ILE A 35 -9.53 -0.30 3.89
C ILE A 35 -9.26 0.54 5.13
N LEU A 36 -9.47 -0.07 6.30
CA LEU A 36 -9.09 0.54 7.57
C LEU A 36 -7.62 0.20 7.82
N LEU A 37 -6.79 1.23 7.97
CA LEU A 37 -5.37 1.10 8.32
C LEU A 37 -5.24 0.98 9.83
N ASN A 38 -5.85 -0.07 10.41
CA ASN A 38 -6.00 -0.26 11.84
C ASN A 38 -4.85 -1.05 12.50
N ARG A 39 -3.79 -1.35 11.73
CA ARG A 39 -2.56 -1.99 12.19
C ARG A 39 -1.35 -1.25 11.63
N LEU A 40 -0.49 -0.78 12.52
CA LEU A 40 0.81 -0.20 12.19
C LEU A 40 1.89 -0.86 13.05
N CYS A 41 3.15 -0.60 12.75
CA CYS A 41 4.29 -1.10 13.51
C CYS A 41 5.33 -0.01 13.72
N THR A 42 6.18 -0.15 14.72
CA THR A 42 7.36 0.72 14.93
C THR A 42 8.62 0.15 14.30
N SER A 43 8.69 -1.17 14.10
CA SER A 43 9.80 -1.86 13.46
C SER A 43 9.45 -2.43 12.09
N THR A 44 10.38 -2.30 11.14
CA THR A 44 10.28 -2.90 9.80
C THR A 44 10.17 -4.43 9.82
N THR A 45 10.61 -5.09 10.89
CA THR A 45 10.48 -6.55 11.07
C THR A 45 9.02 -6.99 11.25
N ALA A 46 8.18 -6.13 11.81
CA ALA A 46 6.76 -6.42 12.05
C ALA A 46 5.86 -6.01 10.87
N LEU A 47 6.42 -5.36 9.85
CA LEU A 47 5.70 -4.79 8.71
C LEU A 47 4.84 -5.82 7.95
N VAL A 48 5.24 -7.09 7.95
CA VAL A 48 4.47 -8.19 7.32
C VAL A 48 3.04 -8.33 7.87
N GLN A 49 2.78 -7.83 9.09
CA GLN A 49 1.47 -7.82 9.73
C GLN A 49 0.65 -6.55 9.44
N CYS A 50 1.25 -5.59 8.72
CA CYS A 50 0.72 -4.26 8.43
C CYS A 50 0.66 -3.99 6.91
N ILE A 51 0.43 -5.04 6.11
CA ILE A 51 0.33 -4.97 4.65
C ILE A 51 -1.14 -4.85 4.22
N TYR A 52 -1.43 -3.85 3.39
CA TYR A 52 -2.75 -3.58 2.86
C TYR A 52 -2.73 -3.67 1.33
N LYS A 53 -3.62 -4.48 0.75
CA LYS A 53 -3.71 -4.63 -0.71
C LYS A 53 -4.48 -3.47 -1.33
N VAL A 54 -3.88 -2.79 -2.31
CA VAL A 54 -4.51 -1.67 -3.02
C VAL A 54 -4.46 -1.94 -4.51
N GLN A 55 -5.61 -1.84 -5.16
CA GLN A 55 -5.69 -2.08 -6.59
C GLN A 55 -5.17 -0.86 -7.37
N GLU A 56 -4.34 -1.12 -8.39
CA GLU A 56 -3.73 -0.08 -9.19
C GLU A 56 -4.74 0.74 -10.02
N LEU A 57 -4.31 1.92 -10.47
CA LEU A 57 -5.06 2.81 -11.36
C LEU A 57 -6.45 3.24 -10.86
N LYS A 58 -6.75 3.06 -9.57
CA LYS A 58 -7.95 3.58 -8.93
C LYS A 58 -7.64 4.90 -8.20
N PRO A 59 -8.58 5.86 -8.13
CA PRO A 59 -8.45 7.02 -7.26
C PRO A 59 -8.26 6.59 -5.81
N ILE A 60 -7.41 7.32 -5.06
CA ILE A 60 -7.08 7.01 -3.67
C ILE A 60 -7.23 8.27 -2.82
N ARG A 61 -8.00 8.15 -1.74
CA ARG A 61 -8.19 9.19 -0.73
C ARG A 61 -7.93 8.62 0.66
N LEU A 62 -7.37 9.44 1.55
CA LEU A 62 -7.34 9.16 2.97
C LEU A 62 -8.45 9.91 3.66
N HIS A 63 -9.09 9.25 4.62
CA HIS A 63 -10.06 9.84 5.52
C HIS A 63 -9.69 9.50 6.95
N TYR A 64 -9.57 10.53 7.77
CA TYR A 64 -9.19 10.43 9.17
C TYR A 64 -10.42 10.33 10.06
N HIS A 65 -10.51 9.23 10.80
CA HIS A 65 -11.53 9.01 11.81
C HIS A 65 -10.85 8.88 13.17
N TYR A 66 -11.40 9.53 14.19
CA TYR A 66 -10.76 9.63 15.49
C TYR A 66 -11.77 9.66 16.64
N GLU A 67 -11.32 9.18 17.80
CA GLU A 67 -11.98 9.45 19.08
C GLU A 67 -11.36 10.69 19.72
N SER A 68 -10.03 10.81 19.66
CA SER A 68 -9.28 11.99 20.11
C SER A 68 -8.47 12.59 18.95
N PRO A 69 -8.64 13.88 18.62
CA PRO A 69 -7.98 14.48 17.47
C PRO A 69 -6.46 14.57 17.68
N MET A 70 -5.70 14.13 16.69
CA MET A 70 -4.24 14.19 16.62
C MET A 70 -3.83 14.81 15.28
N ASN A 71 -2.68 15.48 15.28
CA ASN A 71 -2.04 15.95 14.05
C ASN A 71 -1.18 14.84 13.48
N ILE A 72 -1.50 14.40 12.27
CA ILE A 72 -0.84 13.27 11.61
C ILE A 72 -0.24 13.76 10.31
N THR A 73 1.00 13.35 10.07
CA THR A 73 1.61 13.46 8.74
C THR A 73 1.70 12.07 8.12
N PHE A 74 0.90 11.84 7.09
CA PHE A 74 0.97 10.62 6.31
C PHE A 74 1.98 10.80 5.16
N ILE A 75 2.94 9.89 5.03
CA ILE A 75 3.98 9.94 4.01
C ILE A 75 3.88 8.68 3.16
N TRP A 76 3.76 8.86 1.85
CA TRP A 76 3.80 7.75 0.91
C TRP A 76 4.49 8.16 -0.39
N ASN A 77 5.55 7.42 -0.72
CA ASN A 77 6.45 7.77 -1.81
C ASN A 77 5.82 7.46 -3.17
N LYS A 78 5.98 8.41 -4.11
CA LYS A 78 5.54 8.29 -5.49
C LYS A 78 6.74 7.94 -6.37
N VAL A 79 6.64 6.89 -7.18
CA VAL A 79 7.77 6.38 -7.99
C VAL A 79 7.46 6.60 -9.47
N TYR A 80 7.83 7.77 -9.98
CA TYR A 80 7.68 8.09 -11.39
C TYR A 80 8.85 7.58 -12.21
N GLU A 81 8.56 6.94 -13.35
CA GLU A 81 9.60 6.54 -14.31
C GLU A 81 10.41 7.74 -14.79
N GLY A 82 11.73 7.63 -14.73
CA GLY A 82 12.66 8.66 -15.23
C GLY A 82 12.87 9.86 -14.30
N GLN A 83 12.17 9.98 -13.17
CA GLN A 83 12.29 11.13 -12.26
C GLN A 83 12.67 10.69 -10.83
N LYS A 84 13.96 10.38 -10.64
CA LYS A 84 14.54 9.96 -9.34
C LYS A 84 14.52 11.06 -8.25
N ASN A 85 14.27 12.32 -8.63
CA ASN A 85 14.39 13.47 -7.73
C ASN A 85 13.05 13.94 -7.13
N ILE A 86 11.94 13.25 -7.39
CA ILE A 86 10.65 13.62 -6.81
C ILE A 86 10.64 13.26 -5.33
N LYS A 87 10.44 14.28 -4.50
CA LYS A 87 10.37 14.17 -3.05
C LYS A 87 9.16 13.34 -2.61
N GLU A 88 9.30 12.74 -1.42
CA GLU A 88 8.23 12.05 -0.70
C GLU A 88 6.97 12.93 -0.60
N SER A 89 5.81 12.36 -0.91
CA SER A 89 4.55 13.08 -0.75
C SER A 89 4.11 13.01 0.71
N LYS A 90 4.09 14.18 1.36
CA LYS A 90 3.64 14.36 2.74
C LYS A 90 2.24 14.95 2.76
N TYR A 91 1.37 14.36 3.57
CA TYR A 91 -0.03 14.70 3.67
C TYR A 91 -0.36 14.98 5.14
N GLU A 92 -0.50 16.26 5.47
CA GLU A 92 -0.96 16.69 6.79
C GLU A 92 -2.47 16.46 6.92
N ILE A 93 -2.84 15.80 8.02
CA ILE A 93 -4.20 15.38 8.36
C ILE A 93 -4.47 15.78 9.82
N ASN A 94 -5.60 16.44 10.06
CA ASN A 94 -6.01 16.89 11.39
C ASN A 94 -7.53 17.06 11.45
N GLU A 95 -8.06 17.57 12.56
CA GLU A 95 -9.50 17.81 12.76
C GLU A 95 -10.14 18.70 11.68
N LYS A 96 -9.40 19.66 11.12
CA LYS A 96 -9.87 20.61 10.09
C LYS A 96 -9.72 20.05 8.69
N LYS A 97 -8.76 19.14 8.49
CA LYS A 97 -8.41 18.52 7.21
C LYS A 97 -8.43 17.01 7.35
N GLN A 98 -9.63 16.46 7.48
CA GLN A 98 -9.84 15.02 7.71
C GLN A 98 -9.72 14.20 6.43
N LYS A 99 -9.96 14.81 5.25
CA LYS A 99 -9.93 14.13 3.95
C LYS A 99 -8.81 14.67 3.09
N VAL A 100 -8.04 13.77 2.49
CA VAL A 100 -6.92 14.12 1.61
C VAL A 100 -6.93 13.27 0.35
N LEU A 101 -6.84 13.92 -0.80
CA LEU A 101 -6.67 13.26 -2.09
C LEU A 101 -5.20 12.87 -2.29
N ILE A 102 -4.94 11.57 -2.43
CA ILE A 102 -3.59 11.06 -2.66
C ILE A 102 -3.30 10.97 -4.16
N TYR A 103 -4.25 10.39 -4.91
CA TYR A 103 -4.17 10.21 -6.35
C TYR A 103 -5.56 10.20 -6.99
N GLU A 104 -5.71 10.89 -8.13
CA GLU A 104 -6.84 10.73 -9.03
C GLU A 104 -6.44 11.19 -10.44
N HIS A 105 -6.67 10.32 -11.42
CA HIS A 105 -6.32 10.60 -12.81
C HIS A 105 -7.01 11.87 -13.30
N GLY A 106 -6.23 12.78 -13.90
CA GLY A 106 -6.71 14.07 -14.39
C GLY A 106 -6.92 15.15 -13.33
N LYS A 107 -6.79 14.83 -12.02
CA LYS A 107 -6.83 15.82 -10.94
C LYS A 107 -5.48 16.03 -10.24
N THR A 108 -4.68 14.98 -10.12
CA THR A 108 -3.32 15.08 -9.60
C THR A 108 -2.32 15.29 -10.74
N GLU A 109 -1.27 16.09 -10.52
CA GLU A 109 -0.33 16.61 -11.54
C GLU A 109 0.46 15.57 -12.36
N PHE A 110 0.24 14.26 -12.17
CA PHE A 110 1.00 13.22 -12.86
C PHE A 110 0.19 11.94 -13.12
N PHE A 111 0.76 11.07 -13.97
CA PHE A 111 0.31 9.69 -14.17
C PHE A 111 0.31 8.88 -12.86
N TYR A 112 -0.32 7.71 -12.88
CA TYR A 112 -0.33 6.82 -11.73
C TYR A 112 1.11 6.50 -11.26
N PRO A 113 1.44 6.76 -9.97
CA PRO A 113 2.84 6.79 -9.53
C PRO A 113 3.37 5.48 -8.95
N TRP A 114 2.57 4.42 -8.89
CA TRP A 114 3.00 3.14 -8.32
C TRP A 114 2.92 2.05 -9.39
N ARG A 115 3.86 1.11 -9.37
CA ARG A 115 3.74 -0.13 -10.13
C ARG A 115 3.21 -1.21 -9.19
N CYS A 116 2.86 -2.39 -9.71
CA CYS A 116 2.59 -3.53 -8.84
C CYS A 116 3.83 -3.87 -8.00
N GLY A 117 3.66 -4.03 -6.69
CA GLY A 117 4.77 -4.20 -5.75
C GLY A 117 4.42 -3.80 -4.32
N LEU A 118 5.41 -3.88 -3.42
CA LEU A 118 5.28 -3.48 -2.03
C LEU A 118 5.90 -2.10 -1.79
N TYR A 119 5.14 -1.20 -1.19
CA TYR A 119 5.57 0.17 -0.91
C TYR A 119 5.31 0.50 0.56
N HIS A 120 6.33 0.99 1.25
CA HIS A 120 6.16 1.47 2.62
C HIS A 120 5.46 2.82 2.64
N PHE A 121 4.68 3.04 3.69
CA PHE A 121 4.18 4.34 4.07
C PHE A 121 4.48 4.59 5.55
N GLU A 122 4.54 5.87 5.90
CA GLU A 122 4.79 6.32 7.26
C GLU A 122 3.63 7.15 7.78
N VAL A 123 3.39 7.03 9.07
CA VAL A 123 2.42 7.83 9.82
C VAL A 123 3.20 8.48 10.97
N ASN A 124 3.49 9.76 10.82
CA ASN A 124 4.21 10.53 11.83
C ASN A 124 3.23 11.26 12.74
N ILE A 125 3.43 11.10 14.05
CA ILE A 125 2.62 11.70 15.11
C ILE A 125 3.60 12.26 16.14
N GLU A 126 3.63 13.58 16.27
CA GLU A 126 4.62 14.25 17.13
C GLU A 126 6.04 13.77 16.79
N ASP A 127 6.75 13.15 17.74
CA ASP A 127 8.10 12.61 17.59
C ASP A 127 8.15 11.09 17.32
N ARG A 128 7.01 10.47 17.02
CA ARG A 128 6.91 9.02 16.75
C ARG A 128 6.54 8.75 15.29
N THR A 129 7.20 7.75 14.71
CA THR A 129 6.91 7.25 13.37
C THR A 129 6.37 5.82 13.45
N TYR A 130 5.25 5.60 12.78
CA TYR A 130 4.65 4.28 12.61
C TYR A 130 4.63 3.90 11.13
N TYR A 131 4.79 2.62 10.85
CA TYR A 131 4.94 2.09 9.51
C TYR A 131 3.80 1.15 9.14
N GLY A 132 3.47 1.18 7.86
CA GLY A 132 2.68 0.16 7.20
C GLY A 132 3.12 0.03 5.74
N ALA A 133 2.51 -0.88 5.00
CA ALA A 133 2.83 -1.06 3.60
C ALA A 133 1.59 -1.26 2.74
N PHE A 134 1.64 -0.73 1.53
CA PHE A 134 0.70 -1.05 0.47
C PHE A 134 1.30 -2.06 -0.49
N GLN A 135 0.59 -3.17 -0.66
CA GLN A 135 0.82 -4.08 -1.76
C GLN A 135 -0.06 -3.63 -2.93
N ILE A 136 0.54 -3.00 -3.93
CA ILE A 136 -0.16 -2.63 -5.15
C ILE A 136 -0.39 -3.89 -5.99
N VAL A 137 -1.65 -4.19 -6.24
CA VAL A 137 -2.11 -5.34 -7.02
C VAL A 137 -2.77 -4.88 -8.31
N PRO A 138 -2.69 -5.65 -9.40
CA PRO A 138 -3.18 -5.22 -10.69
C PRO A 138 -4.70 -5.27 -10.77
N LYS A 139 -5.25 -4.42 -11.64
CA LYS A 139 -6.69 -4.14 -11.64
C LYS A 139 -7.57 -5.26 -12.22
N ASN A 140 -7.01 -6.16 -13.03
CA ASN A 140 -7.79 -7.11 -13.84
C ASN A 140 -7.28 -8.55 -13.77
N PHE A 141 -6.54 -8.91 -12.73
CA PHE A 141 -6.03 -10.27 -12.58
C PHE A 141 -6.48 -10.85 -11.24
N PHE A 142 -7.05 -12.05 -11.29
CA PHE A 142 -7.39 -12.82 -10.10
C PHE A 142 -6.18 -13.63 -9.61
N ASP A 143 -6.16 -14.01 -8.33
CA ASP A 143 -5.04 -14.75 -7.73
C ASP A 143 -4.76 -16.06 -8.50
N ASP A 144 -5.80 -16.79 -8.94
CA ASP A 144 -5.66 -18.01 -9.76
C ASP A 144 -4.97 -17.75 -11.11
N GLN A 145 -5.23 -16.58 -11.71
CA GLN A 145 -4.57 -16.18 -12.96
C GLN A 145 -3.09 -15.87 -12.72
N PHE A 146 -2.74 -15.32 -11.55
CA PHE A 146 -1.34 -15.13 -11.16
C PHE A 146 -0.62 -16.45 -10.95
N GLU A 147 -1.24 -17.40 -10.26
CA GLU A 147 -0.66 -18.73 -10.07
C GLU A 147 -0.44 -19.43 -11.41
N MET A 148 -1.42 -19.35 -12.32
CA MET A 148 -1.29 -19.91 -13.66
C MET A 148 -0.13 -19.28 -14.43
N ILE A 149 -0.01 -17.94 -14.43
CA ILE A 149 1.11 -17.23 -15.06
C ILE A 149 2.44 -17.65 -14.42
N GLN A 150 2.51 -17.70 -13.09
CA GLN A 150 3.72 -18.07 -12.37
C GLN A 150 4.15 -19.50 -12.69
N ASN A 151 3.21 -20.44 -12.73
CA ASN A 151 3.47 -21.84 -13.06
C ASN A 151 3.93 -21.99 -14.52
N TYR A 152 3.31 -21.25 -15.43
CA TYR A 152 3.73 -21.23 -16.83
C TYR A 152 5.15 -20.67 -17.00
N VAL A 153 5.47 -19.53 -16.37
CA VAL A 153 6.83 -18.95 -16.41
C VAL A 153 7.86 -19.90 -15.80
N LYS A 154 7.55 -20.54 -14.67
CA LYS A 154 8.42 -21.56 -14.06
C LYS A 154 8.67 -22.74 -15.02
N SER A 155 7.65 -23.21 -15.73
CA SER A 155 7.78 -24.29 -16.72
C SER A 155 8.78 -23.90 -17.81
N ILE A 156 8.61 -22.74 -18.43
CA ILE A 156 9.50 -22.26 -19.49
C ILE A 156 10.94 -22.06 -18.98
N LEU A 157 11.11 -21.47 -17.80
CA LEU A 157 12.44 -21.32 -17.20
C LEU A 157 13.10 -22.67 -16.91
N ASN A 158 12.34 -23.65 -16.43
CA ASN A 158 12.85 -25.00 -16.19
C ASN A 158 13.27 -25.69 -17.50
N GLU A 159 12.51 -25.52 -18.58
CA GLU A 159 12.86 -26.03 -19.91
C GLU A 159 14.15 -25.38 -20.44
N LEU A 160 14.33 -24.07 -20.28
CA LEU A 160 15.56 -23.36 -20.66
C LEU A 160 16.78 -23.77 -19.83
N ILE A 161 16.59 -24.13 -18.56
CA ILE A 161 17.66 -24.61 -17.67
C ILE A 161 18.07 -26.04 -18.03
N LEU A 162 17.12 -26.91 -18.39
CA LEU A 162 17.39 -28.28 -18.81
C LEU A 162 18.23 -28.30 -20.10
N ASP A 163 17.95 -27.42 -21.07
CA ASP A 163 18.70 -27.34 -22.32
C ASP A 163 20.17 -26.92 -22.12
N ARG A 164 20.46 -26.13 -21.06
CA ARG A 164 21.84 -25.81 -20.65
C ARG A 164 22.60 -26.97 -19.99
N GLY A 165 21.91 -27.97 -19.46
CA GLY A 165 22.52 -29.17 -18.86
C GLY A 165 23.00 -30.20 -19.89
N TYR A 166 22.48 -30.15 -21.12
CA TYR A 166 22.80 -31.13 -22.18
C TYR A 166 23.80 -30.62 -23.22
N TYR A 167 24.25 -29.36 -23.15
CA TYR A 167 25.24 -28.81 -24.08
C TYR A 167 26.68 -28.88 -23.56
N LYS A 168 27.26 -30.10 -23.52
CA LYS A 168 28.65 -30.36 -23.92
C LYS A 168 28.98 -31.86 -23.93
N LYS A 169 28.94 -32.46 -25.12
CA LYS A 169 29.99 -33.36 -25.62
C LYS A 169 30.16 -33.08 -27.10
N THR A 170 30.95 -32.06 -27.42
CA THR A 170 31.68 -32.04 -28.67
C THR A 170 32.97 -32.83 -28.47
N PHE A 171 33.18 -33.77 -29.40
CA PHE A 171 34.25 -34.75 -29.48
C PHE A 171 35.65 -34.14 -29.39
#